data_AF-A0AAV9SW30-F1
#
_entry.id   AF-A0AAV9SW30-F1
#
_cell.length_a   1.000
_cell.length_b   1.000
_cell.length_c   1.000
_cell.angle_alpha   90.00
_cell.angle_beta   90.00
_cell.angle_gamma   90.00
#
_symmetry.space_group_name_H-M   'P 1'
#
loop_
_entity.id
_entity.type
_entity.pdbx_description
1 polymer ?
#
loop_
_entity_poly.entity_id
_entity_poly.type
_entity_poly.pdbx_seq_one_letter_code
_entity_poly.pdbx_strand_id
1 'polypeptide(L)'
;MEALIVDMVEKQAQLGGHVGTYTDSTTGTKIDFGVQTWFNYTVVRDFFARFDIPLLLYSFSPAAPIYVDFKTCKAFLDFTPSLGLATYAAQLAKYPYITDSYDLPDPFLAKHDLGRHAWIIWSNSWGAGDALKQPTIYMLKAIDEAFLNTLVEGGVTSARRDNQEIFDKAQQELGSDALVSSTVVAAAQRPAEEVGDKTKLVVKTPNGTKLIIISKVLVSAPPTISNLGALGLDDTEESLSSEGYSFQNVRPTSKATFSIPPLPGLYNVNPTVVEGIYSVWYGGSESLSQDQVKKDITATIKRLRNKVEGSSKGKVSFVDYSSHTPFQLAVPSDSIVEGFYRELEGLQGHRNTWYTGSAFVGSHAALLWNFTETLLPKVIG
;
A
#
# COMPACT_ATOMS: atom_id res chain seq x y z
N MET A 1 12.03 -26.43 -22.73
CA MET A 1 12.41 -25.30 -21.87
C MET A 1 13.43 -25.81 -20.89
N GLU A 2 14.54 -25.10 -20.71
CA GLU A 2 15.42 -25.31 -19.55
C GLU A 2 14.72 -24.72 -18.31
N ALA A 3 15.04 -25.23 -17.12
CA ALA A 3 14.48 -24.69 -15.88
C ALA A 3 15.13 -23.33 -15.58
N LEU A 4 14.30 -22.28 -15.45
CA LEU A 4 14.73 -20.98 -14.97
C LEU A 4 15.05 -21.07 -13.48
N ILE A 5 16.33 -20.89 -13.13
CA ILE A 5 16.77 -20.73 -11.74
C ILE A 5 16.54 -19.26 -11.34
N VAL A 6 15.90 -19.03 -10.20
CA VAL A 6 15.51 -17.68 -9.73
C VAL A 6 15.99 -17.51 -8.29
N ASP A 7 17.00 -16.68 -8.05
CA ASP A 7 17.36 -16.23 -6.69
C ASP A 7 16.50 -15.01 -6.31
N MET A 8 15.67 -15.11 -5.27
CA MET A 8 14.95 -13.97 -4.69
C MET A 8 15.65 -13.46 -3.43
N VAL A 9 16.03 -12.18 -3.40
CA VAL A 9 16.70 -11.56 -2.24
C VAL A 9 15.72 -10.63 -1.52
N GLU A 10 15.31 -11.00 -0.31
CA GLU A 10 14.44 -10.20 0.56
C GLU A 10 15.20 -9.78 1.83
N LYS A 11 14.98 -8.53 2.25
CA LYS A 11 15.61 -7.90 3.42
C LYS A 11 14.90 -8.25 4.72
N GLN A 12 13.58 -8.44 4.69
CA GLN A 12 12.80 -8.92 5.82
C GLN A 12 13.01 -10.43 6.05
N ALA A 13 12.52 -10.96 7.18
CA ALA A 13 12.55 -12.39 7.47
C ALA A 13 11.50 -13.21 6.68
N GLN A 14 10.56 -12.51 6.05
CA GLN A 14 9.45 -13.07 5.27
C GLN A 14 9.24 -12.24 3.99
N LEU A 15 8.66 -12.85 2.95
CA LEU A 15 8.13 -12.12 1.80
C LEU A 15 6.85 -11.34 2.17
N GLY A 16 6.45 -10.33 1.38
CA GLY A 16 5.15 -9.63 1.57
C GLY A 16 5.21 -8.10 1.49
N GLY A 17 6.33 -7.49 1.88
CA GLY A 17 6.59 -6.05 1.69
C GLY A 17 5.68 -5.12 2.51
N HIS A 18 4.54 -4.72 1.95
CA HIS A 18 3.50 -3.89 2.58
C HIS A 18 2.29 -4.68 3.10
N VAL A 19 2.31 -6.01 2.96
CA VAL A 19 1.41 -6.87 3.71
C VAL A 19 1.82 -6.88 5.18
N GLY A 20 0.83 -7.00 6.06
CA GLY A 20 1.01 -7.06 7.51
C GLY A 20 -0.26 -7.60 8.13
N THR A 21 -0.15 -8.79 8.72
CA THR A 21 -1.26 -9.55 9.29
C THR A 21 -0.93 -9.81 10.76
N TYR A 22 -1.67 -9.16 11.65
CA TYR A 22 -1.53 -9.35 13.09
C TYR A 22 -2.42 -10.52 13.51
N THR A 23 -1.83 -11.55 14.11
CA THR A 23 -2.59 -12.59 14.81
C THR A 23 -2.90 -12.06 16.21
N ASP A 24 -4.18 -11.83 16.55
CA ASP A 24 -4.51 -11.62 17.97
C ASP A 24 -4.04 -12.82 18.74
N SER A 25 -3.24 -12.56 19.76
CA SER A 25 -2.68 -13.63 20.54
C SER A 25 -3.80 -14.40 21.23
N THR A 26 -4.82 -13.71 21.78
CA THR A 26 -5.80 -14.30 22.71
C THR A 26 -6.86 -15.19 22.05
N THR A 27 -7.05 -15.09 20.72
CA THR A 27 -8.15 -15.75 19.99
C THR A 27 -7.72 -16.42 18.68
N GLY A 28 -6.43 -16.38 18.31
CA GLY A 28 -5.92 -16.83 17.00
C GLY A 28 -6.37 -15.97 15.80
N THR A 29 -7.38 -15.12 15.99
CA THR A 29 -8.02 -14.31 14.95
C THR A 29 -7.03 -13.40 14.23
N LYS A 30 -6.99 -13.48 12.90
CA LYS A 30 -6.08 -12.68 12.08
C LYS A 30 -6.70 -11.36 11.62
N ILE A 31 -5.87 -10.31 11.63
CA ILE A 31 -6.23 -8.93 11.32
C ILE A 31 -5.20 -8.39 10.33
N ASP A 32 -5.58 -8.28 9.07
CA ASP A 32 -4.80 -7.54 8.07
C ASP A 32 -4.81 -6.04 8.38
N PHE A 33 -3.64 -5.46 8.63
CA PHE A 33 -3.41 -4.04 8.90
C PHE A 33 -2.46 -3.35 7.90
N GLY A 34 -1.80 -4.14 7.04
CA GLY A 34 -1.10 -3.68 5.83
C GLY A 34 -2.07 -3.56 4.64
N VAL A 35 -1.83 -4.34 3.58
CA VAL A 35 -2.83 -4.58 2.52
C VAL A 35 -4.00 -5.38 3.09
N GLN A 36 -5.23 -4.85 2.97
CA GLN A 36 -6.45 -5.51 3.47
C GLN A 36 -7.30 -6.16 2.37
N THR A 37 -7.08 -5.78 1.11
CA THR A 37 -7.85 -6.21 -0.06
C THR A 37 -7.08 -5.89 -1.33
N TRP A 38 -7.37 -6.63 -2.39
CA TRP A 38 -6.76 -6.54 -3.72
C TRP A 38 -7.85 -6.18 -4.76
N PHE A 39 -7.48 -5.57 -5.88
CA PHE A 39 -8.39 -5.43 -7.02
C PHE A 39 -8.63 -6.81 -7.65
N ASN A 40 -9.83 -7.05 -8.19
CA ASN A 40 -10.27 -8.38 -8.64
C ASN A 40 -9.72 -8.76 -10.04
N TYR A 41 -8.39 -8.77 -10.18
CA TYR A 41 -7.67 -9.11 -11.41
C TYR A 41 -7.45 -10.63 -11.54
N THR A 42 -7.26 -11.12 -12.77
CA THR A 42 -6.98 -12.55 -13.02
C THR A 42 -5.68 -13.00 -12.34
N VAL A 43 -4.59 -12.24 -12.50
CA VAL A 43 -3.29 -12.53 -11.84
C VAL A 43 -3.41 -12.65 -10.31
N VAL A 44 -4.34 -11.94 -9.67
CA VAL A 44 -4.61 -12.05 -8.23
C VAL A 44 -5.30 -13.39 -7.94
N ARG A 45 -6.41 -13.69 -8.65
CA ARG A 45 -7.15 -14.95 -8.47
C ARG A 45 -6.26 -16.17 -8.70
N ASP A 46 -5.45 -16.13 -9.75
CA ASP A 46 -4.60 -17.26 -10.16
C ASP A 46 -3.44 -17.48 -9.19
N PHE A 47 -2.86 -16.41 -8.62
CA PHE A 47 -1.81 -16.51 -7.61
C PHE A 47 -2.35 -17.01 -6.25
N PHE A 48 -3.56 -16.60 -5.85
CA PHE A 48 -4.25 -17.16 -4.67
C PHE A 48 -4.64 -18.64 -4.89
N ALA A 49 -5.15 -18.97 -6.08
CA ALA A 49 -5.54 -20.34 -6.46
C ALA A 49 -4.34 -21.30 -6.52
N ARG A 50 -3.15 -20.82 -6.88
CA ARG A 50 -1.90 -21.63 -6.89
C ARG A 50 -1.62 -22.36 -5.57
N PHE A 51 -2.03 -21.76 -4.46
CA PHE A 51 -1.73 -22.25 -3.11
C PHE A 51 -2.97 -22.69 -2.32
N ASP A 52 -4.07 -22.97 -3.02
CA ASP A 52 -5.36 -23.34 -2.42
C ASP A 52 -5.82 -22.34 -1.32
N ILE A 53 -5.60 -21.04 -1.55
CA ILE A 53 -6.04 -19.97 -0.64
C ILE A 53 -7.39 -19.43 -1.13
N PRO A 54 -8.49 -19.71 -0.41
CA PRO A 54 -9.81 -19.22 -0.81
C PRO A 54 -9.89 -17.69 -0.68
N LEU A 55 -10.49 -17.05 -1.68
CA LEU A 55 -10.80 -15.62 -1.67
C LEU A 55 -12.27 -15.39 -1.27
N LEU A 56 -12.52 -14.30 -0.53
CA LEU A 56 -13.86 -13.73 -0.35
C LEU A 56 -13.97 -12.37 -1.03
N LEU A 57 -15.20 -11.97 -1.37
CA LEU A 57 -15.51 -10.65 -1.91
C LEU A 57 -15.49 -9.60 -0.80
N TYR A 58 -14.60 -8.62 -0.91
CA TYR A 58 -14.44 -7.53 0.04
C TYR A 58 -15.25 -6.30 -0.40
N SER A 59 -16.24 -5.90 0.40
CA SER A 59 -16.99 -4.67 0.16
C SER A 59 -16.37 -3.49 0.90
N PHE A 60 -16.18 -2.38 0.19
CA PHE A 60 -15.71 -1.09 0.74
C PHE A 60 -16.80 -0.32 1.50
N SER A 61 -17.89 -0.97 1.90
CA SER A 61 -18.98 -0.38 2.67
C SER A 61 -18.85 -0.71 4.16
N PRO A 62 -18.18 0.13 4.98
CA PRO A 62 -18.24 0.01 6.43
C PRO A 62 -19.65 0.35 6.94
N ALA A 63 -19.93 -0.01 8.20
CA ALA A 63 -21.02 0.61 8.94
C ALA A 63 -20.85 2.15 8.94
N ALA A 64 -21.96 2.89 8.87
CA ALA A 64 -21.99 4.32 8.62
C ALA A 64 -20.98 5.11 9.51
N PRO A 65 -19.89 5.65 8.94
CA PRO A 65 -18.78 6.17 9.74
C PRO A 65 -19.11 7.53 10.39
N ILE A 66 -18.61 7.74 11.60
CA ILE A 66 -18.73 9.02 12.28
C ILE A 66 -17.59 9.94 11.84
N TYR A 67 -17.92 11.00 11.11
CA TYR A 67 -16.97 12.02 10.70
C TYR A 67 -16.58 12.92 11.90
N VAL A 68 -15.28 13.06 12.18
CA VAL A 68 -14.75 13.80 13.33
C VAL A 68 -13.52 14.64 12.92
N ASP A 69 -13.41 15.88 13.40
CA ASP A 69 -12.11 16.59 13.36
C ASP A 69 -11.23 16.08 14.49
N PHE A 70 -10.25 15.21 14.19
CA PHE A 70 -9.39 14.63 15.22
C PHE A 70 -8.54 15.67 15.98
N LYS A 71 -8.39 16.91 15.48
CA LYS A 71 -7.76 18.00 16.26
C LYS A 71 -8.62 18.43 17.45
N THR A 72 -9.92 18.65 17.26
CA THR A 72 -10.86 19.08 18.32
C THR A 72 -11.65 17.93 18.96
N CYS A 73 -11.65 16.76 18.33
CA CYS A 73 -12.54 15.63 18.61
C CYS A 73 -14.04 16.04 18.62
N LYS A 74 -14.42 16.95 17.72
CA LYS A 74 -15.82 17.29 17.43
C LYS A 74 -16.33 16.41 16.28
N ALA A 75 -17.46 15.73 16.50
CA ALA A 75 -18.20 15.03 15.46
C ALA A 75 -18.99 15.99 14.54
N PHE A 76 -19.17 15.60 13.29
CA PHE A 76 -19.91 16.30 12.25
C PHE A 76 -20.89 15.32 11.60
N LEU A 77 -21.99 15.01 12.30
CA LEU A 77 -22.96 13.98 11.89
C LEU A 77 -23.64 14.32 10.55
N ASP A 78 -23.81 15.61 10.23
CA ASP A 78 -24.38 16.09 8.97
C ASP A 78 -23.37 16.14 7.81
N PHE A 79 -22.09 15.78 8.02
CA PHE A 79 -21.10 15.78 6.96
C PHE A 79 -21.31 14.60 6.01
N THR A 80 -21.89 14.89 4.84
CA THR A 80 -21.99 13.94 3.73
C THR A 80 -20.90 14.27 2.69
N PRO A 81 -19.85 13.45 2.51
CA PRO A 81 -18.89 13.65 1.44
C PRO A 81 -19.50 13.38 0.06
N SER A 82 -18.91 13.96 -1.00
CA SER A 82 -19.37 13.76 -2.38
C SER A 82 -18.94 12.39 -2.94
N LEU A 83 -19.60 11.32 -2.47
CA LEU A 83 -19.35 9.94 -2.88
C LEU A 83 -19.70 9.64 -4.36
N GLY A 84 -20.51 10.50 -5.00
CA GLY A 84 -20.91 10.36 -6.40
C GLY A 84 -19.77 10.65 -7.40
N LEU A 85 -18.83 9.73 -7.54
CA LEU A 85 -17.63 9.88 -8.37
C LEU A 85 -17.88 9.84 -9.90
N ALA A 86 -19.13 9.74 -10.37
CA ALA A 86 -19.46 9.69 -11.80
C ALA A 86 -18.88 10.88 -12.62
N THR A 87 -18.87 12.09 -12.07
CA THR A 87 -18.26 13.26 -12.74
C THR A 87 -16.73 13.26 -12.69
N TYR A 88 -16.11 12.49 -11.79
CA TYR A 88 -14.67 12.27 -11.74
C TYR A 88 -14.27 11.17 -12.74
N ALA A 89 -14.99 10.04 -12.77
CA ALA A 89 -14.83 8.97 -13.75
C ALA A 89 -14.94 9.48 -15.19
N ALA A 90 -15.94 10.33 -15.49
CA ALA A 90 -16.12 10.96 -16.80
C ALA A 90 -15.01 11.97 -17.20
N GLN A 91 -14.12 12.35 -16.27
CA GLN A 91 -12.90 13.10 -16.58
C GLN A 91 -11.69 12.16 -16.70
N LEU A 92 -11.57 11.16 -15.82
CA LEU A 92 -10.52 10.14 -15.88
C LEU A 92 -10.54 9.36 -17.21
N ALA A 93 -11.72 8.98 -17.70
CA ALA A 93 -11.92 8.28 -18.97
C ALA A 93 -11.45 9.05 -20.23
N LYS A 94 -11.04 10.32 -20.10
CA LYS A 94 -10.39 11.10 -21.17
C LYS A 94 -8.89 10.84 -21.26
N TYR A 95 -8.33 10.19 -20.26
CA TYR A 95 -6.91 9.93 -20.09
C TYR A 95 -6.66 8.42 -19.85
N PRO A 96 -7.14 7.51 -20.72
CA PRO A 96 -7.05 6.06 -20.49
C PRO A 96 -5.60 5.53 -20.42
N TYR A 97 -4.63 6.32 -20.89
CA TYR A 97 -3.21 6.04 -20.78
C TYR A 97 -2.66 6.15 -19.33
N ILE A 98 -3.41 6.74 -18.39
CA ILE A 98 -2.95 6.99 -17.01
C ILE A 98 -2.76 5.70 -16.20
N THR A 99 -3.30 4.56 -16.63
CA THR A 99 -2.97 3.26 -16.04
C THR A 99 -1.48 2.93 -16.26
N ASP A 100 -0.99 3.08 -17.49
CA ASP A 100 0.33 2.57 -17.91
C ASP A 100 1.41 3.65 -18.12
N SER A 101 1.04 4.93 -18.20
CA SER A 101 1.94 6.09 -18.36
C SER A 101 1.78 7.11 -17.21
N TYR A 102 2.80 7.97 -17.03
CA TYR A 102 2.80 9.12 -16.13
C TYR A 102 2.72 10.49 -16.84
N ASP A 103 2.46 10.51 -18.15
CA ASP A 103 2.30 11.77 -18.91
C ASP A 103 1.26 12.69 -18.26
N LEU A 104 1.66 13.93 -17.95
CA LEU A 104 0.79 14.86 -17.23
C LEU A 104 -0.44 15.24 -18.07
N PRO A 105 -1.66 15.03 -17.56
CA PRO A 105 -2.84 15.68 -18.15
C PRO A 105 -2.79 17.20 -17.89
N ASP A 106 -3.50 17.94 -18.72
CA ASP A 106 -3.82 19.35 -18.50
C ASP A 106 -4.31 19.61 -17.04
N PRO A 107 -3.99 20.75 -16.41
CA PRO A 107 -4.27 21.01 -14.99
C PRO A 107 -5.73 20.71 -14.58
N PHE A 108 -5.94 19.62 -13.84
CA PHE A 108 -7.22 18.90 -13.84
C PHE A 108 -8.23 19.41 -12.79
N LEU A 109 -7.84 19.51 -11.51
CA LEU A 109 -8.78 19.75 -10.40
C LEU A 109 -9.49 21.11 -10.49
N ALA A 110 -8.76 22.17 -10.81
CA ALA A 110 -9.29 23.54 -10.93
C ALA A 110 -10.05 23.78 -12.25
N LYS A 111 -9.67 23.08 -13.32
CA LYS A 111 -10.27 23.20 -14.67
C LYS A 111 -11.61 22.46 -14.80
N HIS A 112 -11.92 21.56 -13.86
CA HIS A 112 -13.06 20.63 -13.98
C HIS A 112 -14.02 20.62 -12.77
N ASP A 113 -13.91 21.58 -11.84
CA ASP A 113 -14.77 21.71 -10.65
C ASP A 113 -14.86 20.42 -9.80
N LEU A 114 -13.70 19.80 -9.57
CA LEU A 114 -13.58 18.53 -8.84
C LEU A 114 -13.27 18.73 -7.35
N GLY A 115 -13.23 19.98 -6.86
CA GLY A 115 -12.94 20.30 -5.45
C GLY A 115 -13.90 19.64 -4.45
N ARG A 116 -15.16 19.40 -4.85
CA ARG A 116 -16.13 18.59 -4.07
C ARG A 116 -15.69 17.15 -3.81
N HIS A 117 -14.88 16.56 -4.69
CA HIS A 117 -14.35 15.20 -4.54
C HIS A 117 -13.00 15.15 -3.83
N ALA A 118 -12.35 16.29 -3.54
CA ALA A 118 -11.01 16.32 -2.98
C ALA A 118 -10.90 15.60 -1.61
N TRP A 119 -11.92 15.68 -0.75
CA TRP A 119 -11.93 14.91 0.50
C TRP A 119 -12.00 13.40 0.26
N ILE A 120 -12.87 12.90 -0.63
CA ILE A 120 -13.00 11.45 -0.87
C ILE A 120 -11.75 10.89 -1.54
N ILE A 121 -11.13 11.65 -2.47
CA ILE A 121 -9.83 11.32 -3.07
C ILE A 121 -8.74 11.24 -1.99
N TRP A 122 -8.57 12.28 -1.16
CA TRP A 122 -7.61 12.28 -0.05
C TRP A 122 -7.84 11.12 0.93
N SER A 123 -9.10 10.84 1.29
CA SER A 123 -9.46 9.82 2.28
C SER A 123 -9.21 8.38 1.82
N ASN A 124 -8.89 8.16 0.54
CA ASN A 124 -8.51 6.87 -0.03
C ASN A 124 -7.07 6.87 -0.60
N SER A 125 -6.44 8.03 -0.76
CA SER A 125 -5.03 8.18 -1.18
C SER A 125 -4.09 8.12 0.04
N TRP A 126 -4.15 7.02 0.80
CA TRP A 126 -3.35 6.87 2.03
C TRP A 126 -1.85 6.90 1.72
N GLY A 127 -1.10 7.65 2.52
CA GLY A 127 0.35 7.79 2.33
C GLY A 127 0.78 8.74 1.21
N ALA A 128 -0.14 9.32 0.42
CA ALA A 128 0.15 10.27 -0.66
C ALA A 128 0.71 11.64 -0.22
N GLY A 129 1.03 11.83 1.07
CA GLY A 129 1.45 13.12 1.61
C GLY A 129 0.37 14.20 1.48
N ASP A 130 0.79 15.44 1.20
CA ASP A 130 -0.14 16.57 1.01
C ASP A 130 -0.79 16.50 -0.38
N ALA A 131 -1.95 15.83 -0.44
CA ALA A 131 -2.75 15.62 -1.65
C ALA A 131 -3.15 16.91 -2.40
N LEU A 132 -3.08 18.09 -1.78
CA LEU A 132 -3.35 19.37 -2.43
C LEU A 132 -2.09 20.00 -3.08
N LYS A 133 -0.91 19.41 -2.86
CA LYS A 133 0.37 19.80 -3.48
C LYS A 133 0.93 18.76 -4.44
N GLN A 134 0.40 17.54 -4.44
CA GLN A 134 0.82 16.50 -5.38
C GLN A 134 0.53 16.87 -6.84
N PRO A 135 1.44 16.60 -7.79
CA PRO A 135 1.13 16.66 -9.21
C PRO A 135 -0.08 15.77 -9.54
N THR A 136 -0.96 16.27 -10.41
CA THR A 136 -2.28 15.68 -10.68
C THR A 136 -2.23 14.18 -10.98
N ILE A 137 -1.25 13.72 -11.75
CA ILE A 137 -1.10 12.33 -12.18
C ILE A 137 -1.09 11.33 -11.01
N TYR A 138 -0.46 11.65 -9.88
CA TYR A 138 -0.42 10.76 -8.71
C TYR A 138 -1.79 10.64 -8.03
N MET A 139 -2.59 11.71 -8.05
CA MET A 139 -3.95 11.72 -7.49
C MET A 139 -4.99 11.10 -8.44
N LEU A 140 -4.62 10.86 -9.70
CA LEU A 140 -5.40 10.05 -10.64
C LEU A 140 -5.02 8.56 -10.55
N LYS A 141 -3.71 8.23 -10.48
CA LYS A 141 -3.25 6.85 -10.24
C LYS A 141 -3.63 6.29 -8.86
N ALA A 142 -3.90 7.13 -7.86
CA ALA A 142 -4.37 6.69 -6.56
C ALA A 142 -5.84 6.22 -6.57
N ILE A 143 -6.69 6.87 -7.38
CA ILE A 143 -8.15 6.64 -7.51
C ILE A 143 -8.44 6.39 -9.01
N ASP A 144 -7.81 5.36 -9.56
CA ASP A 144 -7.87 5.03 -10.97
C ASP A 144 -9.16 4.27 -11.35
N GLU A 145 -9.27 3.84 -12.61
CA GLU A 145 -10.44 3.09 -13.08
C GLU A 145 -10.58 1.74 -12.35
N ALA A 146 -9.45 1.09 -12.02
CA ALA A 146 -9.45 -0.15 -11.26
C ALA A 146 -9.97 0.05 -9.82
N PHE A 147 -9.60 1.14 -9.16
CA PHE A 147 -10.15 1.53 -7.86
C PHE A 147 -11.66 1.86 -7.96
N LEU A 148 -12.07 2.63 -8.96
CA LEU A 148 -13.48 3.01 -9.18
C LEU A 148 -14.37 1.79 -9.43
N ASN A 149 -13.92 0.84 -10.26
CA ASN A 149 -14.63 -0.42 -10.51
C ASN A 149 -14.67 -1.28 -9.23
N THR A 150 -13.56 -1.33 -8.47
CA THR A 150 -13.48 -2.04 -7.18
C THR A 150 -14.48 -1.48 -6.14
N LEU A 151 -14.80 -0.18 -6.15
CA LEU A 151 -15.85 0.38 -5.28
C LEU A 151 -17.27 -0.10 -5.63
N VAL A 152 -17.51 -0.53 -6.87
CA VAL A 152 -18.83 -0.95 -7.40
C VAL A 152 -18.97 -2.48 -7.37
N GLU A 153 -17.93 -3.19 -7.78
CA GLU A 153 -17.92 -4.66 -7.94
C GLU A 153 -17.43 -5.39 -6.68
N GLY A 154 -16.66 -4.70 -5.83
CA GLY A 154 -15.95 -5.28 -4.69
C GLY A 154 -14.51 -5.66 -5.01
N GLY A 155 -13.66 -5.60 -3.98
CA GLY A 155 -12.32 -6.17 -4.02
C GLY A 155 -12.34 -7.66 -3.69
N VAL A 156 -11.17 -8.29 -3.65
CA VAL A 156 -11.00 -9.65 -3.13
C VAL A 156 -9.98 -9.65 -1.99
N THR A 157 -10.16 -10.54 -1.01
CA THR A 157 -9.21 -10.71 0.10
C THR A 157 -9.20 -12.16 0.59
N SER A 158 -8.17 -12.55 1.33
CA SER A 158 -8.06 -13.89 1.90
C SER A 158 -9.27 -14.24 2.77
N ALA A 159 -9.97 -15.33 2.45
CA ALA A 159 -11.10 -15.79 3.26
C ALA A 159 -10.67 -16.36 4.63
N ARG A 160 -9.36 -16.57 4.83
CA ARG A 160 -8.72 -16.92 6.12
C ARG A 160 -8.28 -15.69 6.93
N ARG A 161 -8.66 -14.47 6.49
CA ARG A 161 -8.21 -13.17 7.05
C ARG A 161 -6.69 -13.01 7.13
N ASP A 162 -6.01 -13.68 6.20
CA ASP A 162 -4.57 -13.80 6.17
C ASP A 162 -4.07 -13.48 4.76
N ASN A 163 -3.76 -12.22 4.53
CA ASN A 163 -3.11 -11.80 3.29
C ASN A 163 -1.59 -12.06 3.29
N GLN A 164 -1.00 -12.45 4.42
CA GLN A 164 0.40 -12.87 4.52
C GLN A 164 0.59 -14.31 4.02
N GLU A 165 -0.40 -15.20 4.18
CA GLU A 165 -0.29 -16.62 3.80
C GLU A 165 0.21 -16.80 2.36
N ILE A 166 -0.27 -16.02 1.39
CA ILE A 166 0.16 -16.17 -0.02
C ILE A 166 1.68 -15.95 -0.22
N PHE A 167 2.28 -15.09 0.58
CA PHE A 167 3.72 -14.83 0.56
C PHE A 167 4.51 -15.87 1.34
N ASP A 168 3.96 -16.39 2.44
CA ASP A 168 4.54 -17.50 3.19
C ASP A 168 4.55 -18.80 2.34
N LYS A 169 3.49 -19.05 1.56
CA LYS A 169 3.41 -20.15 0.60
C LYS A 169 4.38 -19.98 -0.57
N ALA A 170 4.47 -18.77 -1.14
CA ALA A 170 5.45 -18.47 -2.17
C ALA A 170 6.90 -18.64 -1.68
N GLN A 171 7.19 -18.22 -0.43
CA GLN A 171 8.48 -18.46 0.22
C GLN A 171 8.74 -19.95 0.46
N GLN A 172 7.72 -20.72 0.84
CA GLN A 172 7.81 -22.17 1.01
C GLN A 172 8.09 -22.88 -0.32
N GLU A 173 7.49 -22.43 -1.44
CA GLU A 173 7.75 -22.98 -2.77
C GLU A 173 9.18 -22.68 -3.25
N LEU A 174 9.65 -21.44 -3.06
CA LEU A 174 11.01 -21.03 -3.41
C LEU A 174 12.09 -21.70 -2.52
N GLY A 175 11.78 -22.04 -1.27
CA GLY A 175 12.64 -22.83 -0.40
C GLY A 175 14.03 -22.22 -0.18
N SER A 176 15.07 -22.84 -0.76
CA SER A 176 16.47 -22.35 -0.69
C SER A 176 16.71 -21.04 -1.44
N ASP A 177 15.84 -20.73 -2.39
CA ASP A 177 16.03 -19.71 -3.40
C ASP A 177 15.40 -18.36 -2.95
N ALA A 178 14.55 -18.42 -1.92
CA ALA A 178 14.12 -17.26 -1.13
C ALA A 178 15.19 -16.89 -0.08
N LEU A 179 16.18 -16.10 -0.50
CA LEU A 179 17.21 -15.52 0.36
C LEU A 179 16.64 -14.38 1.20
N VAL A 180 15.84 -14.72 2.21
CA VAL A 180 15.33 -13.80 3.23
C VAL A 180 16.42 -13.30 4.17
N SER A 181 16.13 -12.22 4.93
CA SER A 181 17.05 -11.52 5.84
C SER A 181 18.40 -11.17 5.20
N SER A 182 18.39 -10.90 3.90
CA SER A 182 19.57 -10.73 3.06
C SER A 182 19.55 -9.39 2.33
N THR A 183 20.70 -8.91 1.86
CA THR A 183 20.79 -7.61 1.18
C THR A 183 21.89 -7.62 0.12
N VAL A 184 21.58 -7.11 -1.07
CA VAL A 184 22.60 -6.83 -2.10
C VAL A 184 23.47 -5.68 -1.59
N VAL A 185 24.74 -5.95 -1.28
CA VAL A 185 25.69 -4.97 -0.74
C VAL A 185 26.64 -4.40 -1.79
N ALA A 186 26.81 -5.08 -2.93
CA ALA A 186 27.51 -4.55 -4.10
C ALA A 186 27.08 -5.26 -5.39
N ALA A 187 27.15 -4.56 -6.52
CA ALA A 187 27.17 -5.17 -7.84
C ALA A 187 28.64 -5.30 -8.28
N ALA A 188 29.20 -6.50 -8.26
CA ALA A 188 30.60 -6.76 -8.59
C ALA A 188 30.88 -6.66 -10.10
N GLN A 189 29.89 -7.00 -10.94
CA GLN A 189 29.94 -6.77 -12.39
C GLN A 189 28.51 -6.61 -12.92
N ARG A 190 28.26 -5.51 -13.63
CA ARG A 190 27.16 -5.36 -14.59
C ARG A 190 27.80 -4.93 -15.92
N PRO A 191 27.71 -5.73 -17.00
CA PRO A 191 28.24 -5.35 -18.30
C PRO A 191 27.70 -4.00 -18.79
N ALA A 192 28.37 -3.39 -19.76
CA ALA A 192 27.84 -2.21 -20.45
C ALA A 192 26.87 -2.64 -21.56
N GLU A 193 27.33 -3.49 -22.47
CA GLU A 193 26.57 -4.02 -23.61
C GLU A 193 26.98 -5.48 -23.89
N GLU A 194 26.34 -6.08 -24.91
CA GLU A 194 26.50 -7.45 -25.44
C GLU A 194 25.93 -8.65 -24.66
N VAL A 195 25.67 -9.72 -25.43
CA VAL A 195 24.95 -10.93 -25.04
C VAL A 195 25.93 -12.05 -24.69
N GLY A 196 26.06 -12.37 -23.40
CA GLY A 196 26.82 -13.52 -22.92
C GLY A 196 27.34 -13.37 -21.49
N ASP A 197 27.69 -12.15 -21.10
CA ASP A 197 28.23 -11.87 -19.77
C ASP A 197 27.12 -11.86 -18.70
N LYS A 198 27.39 -12.54 -17.57
CA LYS A 198 26.46 -12.66 -16.44
C LYS A 198 26.67 -11.52 -15.42
N THR A 199 25.57 -11.01 -14.88
CA THR A 199 25.58 -10.06 -13.76
C THR A 199 26.04 -10.74 -12.47
N LYS A 200 26.92 -10.08 -11.72
CA LYS A 200 27.50 -10.60 -10.47
C LYS A 200 27.08 -9.70 -9.30
N LEU A 201 26.26 -10.24 -8.39
CA LEU A 201 25.77 -9.54 -7.20
C LEU A 201 26.41 -10.12 -5.93
N VAL A 202 26.84 -9.26 -5.03
CA VAL A 202 27.34 -9.63 -3.70
C VAL A 202 26.20 -9.47 -2.71
N VAL A 203 25.74 -10.57 -2.13
CA VAL A 203 24.61 -10.60 -1.21
C VAL A 203 25.09 -10.97 0.19
N LYS A 204 24.87 -10.09 1.15
CA LYS A 204 25.05 -10.41 2.58
C LYS A 204 23.81 -11.17 3.05
N THR A 205 23.99 -12.39 3.51
CA THR A 205 22.95 -13.23 4.14
C THR A 205 23.24 -13.38 5.64
N PRO A 206 22.31 -13.91 6.47
CA PRO A 206 22.59 -14.20 7.88
C PRO A 206 23.79 -15.13 8.10
N ASN A 207 24.02 -16.05 7.15
CA ASN A 207 25.07 -17.07 7.21
C ASN A 207 26.38 -16.63 6.51
N GLY A 208 26.51 -15.35 6.15
CA GLY A 208 27.69 -14.80 5.46
C GLY A 208 27.40 -14.29 4.04
N THR A 209 28.46 -13.97 3.31
CA THR A 209 28.36 -13.35 1.98
C THR A 209 28.31 -14.39 0.87
N LYS A 210 27.27 -14.33 0.02
CA LYS A 210 27.17 -15.09 -1.24
C LYS A 210 27.55 -14.21 -2.44
N LEU A 211 28.11 -14.82 -3.47
CA LEU A 211 28.25 -14.23 -4.81
C LEU A 211 27.22 -14.91 -5.73
N ILE A 212 26.22 -14.15 -6.17
CA ILE A 212 25.18 -14.60 -7.11
C ILE A 212 25.62 -14.23 -8.52
N ILE A 213 25.52 -15.17 -9.48
CA ILE A 213 25.95 -15.00 -10.87
C ILE A 213 24.79 -15.34 -11.81
N ILE A 214 24.00 -14.33 -12.14
CA ILE A 214 22.70 -14.44 -12.80
C ILE A 214 22.69 -13.74 -14.17
N SER A 215 21.95 -14.30 -15.11
CA SER A 215 21.88 -13.77 -16.48
C SER A 215 21.06 -12.48 -16.58
N LYS A 216 20.09 -12.28 -15.68
CA LYS A 216 19.06 -11.23 -15.75
C LYS A 216 18.68 -10.80 -14.33
N VAL A 217 18.30 -9.54 -14.14
CA VAL A 217 17.91 -8.99 -12.82
C VAL A 217 16.54 -8.31 -12.90
N LEU A 218 15.66 -8.62 -11.95
CA LEU A 218 14.42 -7.90 -11.68
C LEU A 218 14.56 -7.15 -10.33
N VAL A 219 14.18 -5.88 -10.28
CA VAL A 219 14.22 -5.06 -9.05
C VAL A 219 12.83 -4.52 -8.72
N SER A 220 12.41 -4.66 -7.46
CA SER A 220 11.05 -4.32 -6.98
C SER A 220 11.00 -3.55 -5.65
N ALA A 221 12.15 -3.22 -5.04
CA ALA A 221 12.24 -2.73 -3.66
C ALA A 221 12.41 -1.19 -3.52
N PRO A 222 11.54 -0.49 -2.75
CA PRO A 222 11.78 0.90 -2.33
C PRO A 222 12.74 0.99 -1.11
N PRO A 223 13.43 2.13 -0.89
CA PRO A 223 14.53 2.19 0.08
C PRO A 223 14.17 2.73 1.48
N THR A 224 14.27 1.90 2.54
CA THR A 224 14.34 2.31 3.97
C THR A 224 14.77 1.15 4.91
N ILE A 225 14.91 1.42 6.23
CA ILE A 225 15.87 0.70 7.09
C ILE A 225 15.31 -0.20 8.22
N SER A 226 14.29 0.13 9.03
CA SER A 226 14.16 -0.42 10.41
C SER A 226 12.93 -1.29 10.81
N ASN A 227 13.20 -2.55 11.20
CA ASN A 227 12.62 -3.37 12.31
C ASN A 227 11.23 -4.07 12.20
N LEU A 228 11.04 -5.12 13.05
CA LEU A 228 9.88 -6.02 13.32
C LEU A 228 9.63 -6.08 14.87
N GLY A 229 8.78 -6.86 15.57
CA GLY A 229 7.85 -8.02 15.40
C GLY A 229 7.59 -8.63 16.82
N ALA A 230 7.02 -9.81 17.14
CA ALA A 230 6.01 -10.77 16.60
C ALA A 230 6.00 -12.03 17.55
N LEU A 231 4.97 -12.90 17.78
CA LEU A 231 3.49 -12.87 17.71
C LEU A 231 2.88 -14.16 18.39
N GLY A 232 1.56 -14.20 18.74
CA GLY A 232 0.74 -15.45 18.77
C GLY A 232 0.16 -16.06 20.10
N LEU A 233 -1.12 -16.51 20.07
CA LEU A 233 -1.71 -17.82 20.51
C LEU A 233 -3.01 -18.13 19.70
N ASP A 234 -4.03 -18.87 20.18
CA ASP A 234 -5.10 -19.60 19.41
C ASP A 234 -6.56 -19.32 19.87
N ASP A 235 -7.60 -20.11 19.50
CA ASP A 235 -8.40 -20.11 18.26
C ASP A 235 -9.91 -19.98 18.61
N THR A 236 -10.74 -19.19 17.87
CA THR A 236 -12.19 -19.44 17.58
C THR A 236 -12.76 -18.36 16.65
N GLU A 237 -13.25 -18.71 15.45
CA GLU A 237 -13.93 -17.77 14.53
C GLU A 237 -15.26 -18.31 13.96
N GLU A 238 -16.40 -17.77 14.41
CA GLU A 238 -17.58 -17.57 13.55
C GLU A 238 -18.47 -16.43 14.08
N SER A 239 -19.06 -15.64 13.18
CA SER A 239 -20.07 -14.59 13.46
C SER A 239 -19.71 -13.51 14.51
N LEU A 240 -18.82 -12.56 14.16
CA LEU A 240 -18.71 -11.26 14.83
C LEU A 240 -18.78 -10.08 13.84
N SER A 241 -19.89 -9.33 13.88
CA SER A 241 -19.90 -7.92 13.49
C SER A 241 -19.38 -7.11 14.67
N SER A 242 -18.20 -6.49 14.55
CA SER A 242 -17.58 -5.85 15.70
C SER A 242 -18.34 -4.59 16.15
N GLU A 243 -18.78 -4.58 17.40
CA GLU A 243 -19.40 -3.42 18.04
C GLU A 243 -18.33 -2.34 18.30
N GLY A 244 -18.16 -1.43 17.34
CA GLY A 244 -17.23 -0.33 17.45
C GLY A 244 -17.53 0.77 16.42
N TYR A 245 -17.28 2.01 16.81
CA TYR A 245 -17.46 3.15 15.93
C TYR A 245 -16.28 3.26 14.95
N SER A 246 -16.56 3.21 13.64
CA SER A 246 -15.62 3.72 12.63
C SER A 246 -15.63 5.25 12.69
N PHE A 247 -14.46 5.86 12.82
CA PHE A 247 -14.26 7.30 12.81
C PHE A 247 -13.41 7.73 11.63
N GLN A 248 -13.86 8.74 10.87
CA GLN A 248 -13.17 9.25 9.69
C GLN A 248 -12.77 10.72 9.91
N ASN A 249 -11.51 11.07 9.65
CA ASN A 249 -11.01 12.41 9.95
C ASN A 249 -11.46 13.45 8.91
N VAL A 250 -11.97 14.58 9.37
CA VAL A 250 -12.47 15.65 8.51
C VAL A 250 -12.24 17.03 9.14
N ARG A 251 -12.09 18.08 8.33
CA ARG A 251 -12.05 19.47 8.80
C ARG A 251 -13.06 20.37 8.08
N PRO A 252 -14.38 20.24 8.28
CA PRO A 252 -15.40 20.99 7.54
C PRO A 252 -15.32 22.52 7.75
N THR A 253 -14.63 22.97 8.79
CA THR A 253 -14.30 24.38 9.04
C THR A 253 -13.30 24.97 8.04
N SER A 254 -12.59 24.13 7.27
CA SER A 254 -11.56 24.54 6.31
C SER A 254 -12.03 24.35 4.86
N LYS A 255 -12.86 25.29 4.39
CA LYS A 255 -13.29 25.32 2.97
C LYS A 255 -12.11 25.44 2.00
N ALA A 256 -11.07 26.20 2.39
CA ALA A 256 -9.85 26.38 1.60
C ALA A 256 -9.00 25.12 1.41
N THR A 257 -9.21 24.07 2.23
CA THR A 257 -8.60 22.74 2.03
C THR A 257 -9.65 21.67 1.69
N PHE A 258 -10.82 22.06 1.18
CA PHE A 258 -11.90 21.13 0.80
C PHE A 258 -12.30 20.14 1.90
N SER A 259 -12.26 20.57 3.16
CA SER A 259 -12.45 19.75 4.36
C SER A 259 -11.35 18.71 4.66
N ILE A 260 -10.23 18.71 3.94
CA ILE A 260 -9.08 17.83 4.20
C ILE A 260 -8.37 18.25 5.50
N PRO A 261 -8.13 17.33 6.47
CA PRO A 261 -7.23 17.53 7.59
C PRO A 261 -5.77 17.67 7.15
N PRO A 262 -4.96 18.53 7.80
CA PRO A 262 -3.53 18.63 7.51
C PRO A 262 -2.77 17.41 8.03
N LEU A 263 -1.60 17.19 7.44
CA LEU A 263 -0.60 16.24 7.94
C LEU A 263 0.40 16.94 8.89
N PRO A 264 1.08 16.20 9.79
CA PRO A 264 0.85 14.78 10.07
C PRO A 264 -0.41 14.54 10.91
N GLY A 265 -0.97 13.32 10.82
CA GLY A 265 -2.16 12.95 11.58
C GLY A 265 -2.82 11.64 11.14
N LEU A 266 -3.79 11.17 11.94
CA LEU A 266 -4.63 10.02 11.62
C LEU A 266 -5.59 10.33 10.45
N TYR A 267 -5.76 9.37 9.53
CA TYR A 267 -6.83 9.38 8.52
C TYR A 267 -8.15 8.89 9.12
N ASN A 268 -8.11 7.79 9.88
CA ASN A 268 -9.28 7.12 10.44
C ASN A 268 -8.95 6.33 11.71
N VAL A 269 -9.99 5.80 12.36
CA VAL A 269 -9.92 4.78 13.41
C VAL A 269 -11.05 3.79 13.16
N ASN A 270 -10.74 2.53 12.87
CA ASN A 270 -11.73 1.50 12.52
C ASN A 270 -11.67 0.34 13.54
N PRO A 271 -12.81 -0.25 13.95
CA PRO A 271 -12.78 -1.50 14.69
C PRO A 271 -12.19 -2.62 13.81
N THR A 272 -11.57 -3.61 14.44
CA THR A 272 -11.18 -4.87 13.78
C THR A 272 -12.22 -5.95 14.08
N VAL A 273 -11.98 -7.21 13.69
CA VAL A 273 -12.84 -8.34 14.07
C VAL A 273 -12.68 -8.76 15.55
N VAL A 274 -11.57 -8.39 16.20
CA VAL A 274 -11.33 -8.67 17.62
C VAL A 274 -11.78 -7.47 18.46
N GLU A 275 -12.60 -7.73 19.49
CA GLU A 275 -13.12 -6.69 20.37
C GLU A 275 -12.00 -5.89 21.04
N GLY A 276 -12.15 -4.57 21.11
CA GLY A 276 -11.15 -3.68 21.70
C GLY A 276 -9.88 -3.43 20.87
N ILE A 277 -9.65 -4.19 19.79
CA ILE A 277 -8.56 -3.95 18.83
C ILE A 277 -9.08 -3.08 17.68
N TYR A 278 -8.36 -1.99 17.40
CA TYR A 278 -8.70 -1.00 16.39
C TYR A 278 -7.53 -0.82 15.41
N SER A 279 -7.84 -0.77 14.11
CA SER A 279 -6.89 -0.45 13.04
C SER A 279 -6.90 1.07 12.78
N VAL A 280 -5.72 1.63 12.50
CA VAL A 280 -5.53 3.09 12.38
C VAL A 280 -4.49 3.42 11.30
N TRP A 281 -4.81 4.33 10.39
CA TRP A 281 -3.89 4.81 9.36
C TRP A 281 -3.41 6.21 9.73
N TYR A 282 -2.10 6.45 9.64
CA TYR A 282 -1.46 7.73 9.99
C TYR A 282 -0.59 8.22 8.83
N GLY A 283 -0.73 9.49 8.46
CA GLY A 283 0.02 10.13 7.38
C GLY A 283 0.97 11.21 7.88
N GLY A 284 2.01 11.47 7.10
CA GLY A 284 2.94 12.60 7.27
C GLY A 284 3.46 13.06 5.91
N SER A 285 3.79 14.34 5.78
CA SER A 285 4.50 14.87 4.60
C SER A 285 6.03 14.71 4.70
N GLU A 286 6.51 14.26 5.86
CA GLU A 286 7.90 14.04 6.22
C GLU A 286 8.01 12.72 7.01
N SER A 287 9.19 12.10 7.04
CA SER A 287 9.44 10.90 7.82
C SER A 287 9.41 11.20 9.32
N LEU A 288 8.56 10.50 10.06
CA LEU A 288 8.44 10.60 11.52
C LEU A 288 8.95 9.32 12.19
N SER A 289 9.45 9.43 13.42
CA SER A 289 9.80 8.25 14.21
C SER A 289 8.55 7.52 14.69
N GLN A 290 8.65 6.20 14.87
CA GLN A 290 7.58 5.38 15.45
C GLN A 290 7.05 5.98 16.76
N ASP A 291 7.92 6.52 17.61
CA ASP A 291 7.53 7.09 18.90
C ASP A 291 6.78 8.42 18.75
N GLN A 292 7.12 9.25 17.76
CA GLN A 292 6.35 10.46 17.43
C GLN A 292 4.92 10.09 16.98
N VAL A 293 4.81 9.11 16.07
CA VAL A 293 3.53 8.61 15.56
C VAL A 293 2.70 7.98 16.68
N LYS A 294 3.25 7.01 17.42
CA LYS A 294 2.56 6.34 18.53
C LYS A 294 2.16 7.33 19.65
N LYS A 295 2.92 8.40 19.88
CA LYS A 295 2.59 9.47 20.83
C LYS A 295 1.39 10.30 20.38
N ASP A 296 1.33 10.76 19.13
CA ASP A 296 0.19 11.56 18.67
C ASP A 296 -1.08 10.73 18.48
N ILE A 297 -0.97 9.48 18.00
CA ILE A 297 -2.09 8.54 18.00
C ILE A 297 -2.62 8.35 19.42
N THR A 298 -1.74 8.09 20.40
CA THR A 298 -2.14 7.98 21.82
C THR A 298 -2.82 9.23 22.35
N ALA A 299 -2.32 10.42 22.00
CA ALA A 299 -2.94 11.68 22.40
C ALA A 299 -4.32 11.86 21.76
N THR A 300 -4.46 11.49 20.48
CA THR A 300 -5.70 11.62 19.71
C THR A 300 -6.77 10.65 20.18
N ILE A 301 -6.45 9.37 20.37
CA ILE A 301 -7.36 8.37 20.94
C ILE A 301 -7.82 8.79 22.35
N LYS A 302 -6.92 9.33 23.20
CA LYS A 302 -7.31 9.83 24.53
C LYS A 302 -8.25 11.05 24.48
N ARG A 303 -8.08 11.96 23.51
CA ARG A 303 -9.04 13.07 23.29
C ARG A 303 -10.39 12.54 22.81
N LEU A 304 -10.39 11.54 21.92
CA LEU A 304 -11.60 10.93 21.34
C LEU A 304 -12.41 10.17 22.39
N ARG A 305 -11.79 9.27 23.18
CA ARG A 305 -12.45 8.60 24.32
C ARG A 305 -13.05 9.61 25.30
N ASN A 306 -12.32 10.70 25.61
CA ASN A 306 -12.84 11.75 26.50
C ASN A 306 -14.06 12.52 25.93
N LYS A 307 -14.31 12.44 24.62
CA LYS A 307 -15.50 13.04 23.98
C LYS A 307 -16.65 12.07 23.80
N VAL A 308 -16.39 10.78 23.64
CA VAL A 308 -17.40 9.72 23.46
C VAL A 308 -17.85 9.14 24.80
N GLU A 309 -16.90 8.80 25.67
CA GLU A 309 -17.12 8.10 26.96
C GLU A 309 -17.06 9.04 28.17
N GLY A 310 -16.74 10.33 27.97
CA GLY A 310 -16.47 11.28 29.05
C GLY A 310 -15.16 11.01 29.82
N SER A 311 -14.34 10.04 29.38
CA SER A 311 -13.16 9.54 30.07
C SER A 311 -11.93 9.47 29.15
N SER A 312 -10.78 9.95 29.62
CA SER A 312 -9.45 9.70 29.00
C SER A 312 -8.65 8.60 29.71
N LYS A 313 -9.30 7.86 30.63
CA LYS A 313 -8.69 6.72 31.34
C LYS A 313 -8.55 5.50 30.42
N GLY A 314 -7.75 4.53 30.85
CA GLY A 314 -7.41 3.35 30.06
C GLY A 314 -6.08 3.50 29.32
N LYS A 315 -5.43 2.36 29.06
CA LYS A 315 -4.19 2.29 28.28
C LYS A 315 -4.52 2.50 26.79
N VAL A 316 -3.55 3.01 26.05
CA VAL A 316 -3.45 2.82 24.60
C VAL A 316 -2.21 1.97 24.40
N SER A 317 -2.37 0.84 23.73
CA SER A 317 -1.31 -0.13 23.45
C SER A 317 -1.34 -0.45 21.97
N PHE A 318 -0.15 -0.47 21.36
CA PHE A 318 0.04 -0.88 19.98
C PHE A 318 0.43 -2.36 20.03
N VAL A 319 -0.46 -3.23 19.57
CA VAL A 319 -0.21 -4.67 19.50
C VAL A 319 0.67 -5.04 18.31
N ASP A 320 0.58 -4.26 17.24
CA ASP A 320 1.49 -4.28 16.08
C ASP A 320 1.78 -2.86 15.58
N TYR A 321 2.71 -2.73 14.63
CA TYR A 321 3.02 -1.50 13.88
C TYR A 321 3.89 -1.81 12.65
N SER A 322 3.40 -1.44 11.46
CA SER A 322 4.21 -1.33 10.24
C SER A 322 4.36 0.14 9.82
N SER A 323 5.44 0.44 9.11
CA SER A 323 5.69 1.76 8.52
C SER A 323 6.05 1.61 7.05
N HIS A 324 5.11 1.93 6.17
CA HIS A 324 5.31 1.93 4.71
C HIS A 324 6.09 3.16 4.21
N THR A 325 6.93 3.77 5.05
CA THR A 325 7.70 4.99 4.72
C THR A 325 9.00 4.60 4.01
N PRO A 326 9.29 5.09 2.78
CA PRO A 326 8.51 6.05 2.00
C PRO A 326 7.41 5.38 1.15
N PHE A 327 6.21 5.96 1.18
CA PHE A 327 5.09 5.54 0.34
C PHE A 327 4.90 6.53 -0.82
N GLN A 328 4.34 6.06 -1.94
CA GLN A 328 3.97 6.88 -3.11
C GLN A 328 5.02 7.95 -3.48
N LEU A 329 6.24 7.52 -3.77
CA LEU A 329 7.32 8.40 -4.22
C LEU A 329 6.89 9.19 -5.47
N ALA A 330 7.07 10.51 -5.42
CA ALA A 330 6.65 11.45 -6.45
C ALA A 330 7.78 12.44 -6.78
N VAL A 331 7.93 12.76 -8.07
CA VAL A 331 8.78 13.85 -8.58
C VAL A 331 7.93 15.09 -8.91
N PRO A 332 8.52 16.32 -8.89
CA PRO A 332 7.82 17.55 -9.26
C PRO A 332 7.26 17.52 -10.69
N SER A 333 6.21 18.30 -10.95
CA SER A 333 5.57 18.39 -12.27
C SER A 333 6.56 18.70 -13.40
N ASP A 334 7.49 19.63 -13.17
CA ASP A 334 8.45 20.09 -14.17
C ASP A 334 9.34 18.94 -14.64
N SER A 335 9.83 18.10 -13.71
CA SER A 335 10.62 16.90 -14.03
C SER A 335 9.84 15.85 -14.84
N ILE A 336 8.51 15.79 -14.69
CA ILE A 336 7.66 14.92 -15.51
C ILE A 336 7.54 15.47 -16.94
N VAL A 337 7.38 16.79 -17.10
CA VAL A 337 7.37 17.46 -18.41
C VAL A 337 8.71 17.27 -19.14
N GLU A 338 9.82 17.52 -18.43
CA GLU A 338 11.20 17.34 -18.93
C GLU A 338 11.44 15.90 -19.41
N GLY A 339 10.93 14.90 -18.67
CA GLY A 339 10.78 13.54 -19.17
C GLY A 339 11.23 12.42 -18.23
N PHE A 340 11.31 12.67 -16.92
CA PHE A 340 11.74 11.69 -15.92
C PHE A 340 11.16 10.28 -16.12
N TYR A 341 9.86 10.18 -16.43
CA TYR A 341 9.22 8.89 -16.65
C TYR A 341 9.58 8.23 -17.99
N ARG A 342 9.79 9.00 -19.06
CA ARG A 342 10.33 8.48 -20.34
C ARG A 342 11.75 7.93 -20.17
N GLU A 343 12.57 8.60 -19.35
CA GLU A 343 13.91 8.11 -19.00
C GLU A 343 13.86 6.85 -18.11
N LEU A 344 12.94 6.81 -17.15
CA LEU A 344 12.71 5.67 -16.26
C LEU A 344 12.23 4.42 -17.01
N GLU A 345 11.27 4.59 -17.93
CA GLU A 345 10.80 3.55 -18.86
C GLU A 345 11.91 3.08 -19.80
N GLY A 346 12.76 4.00 -20.26
CA GLY A 346 13.95 3.71 -21.06
C GLY A 346 15.00 2.82 -20.38
N LEU A 347 14.89 2.56 -19.07
CA LEU A 347 15.75 1.61 -18.36
C LEU A 347 15.38 0.14 -18.58
N GLN A 348 14.23 -0.18 -19.18
CA GLN A 348 13.76 -1.57 -19.32
C GLN A 348 14.65 -2.39 -20.27
N GLY A 349 15.37 -3.36 -19.71
CA GLY A 349 16.33 -4.21 -20.44
C GLY A 349 17.74 -3.61 -20.53
N HIS A 350 17.94 -2.35 -20.17
CA HIS A 350 19.25 -1.72 -20.16
C HIS A 350 20.20 -2.49 -19.21
N ARG A 351 21.32 -2.97 -19.75
CA ARG A 351 22.33 -3.79 -19.04
C ARG A 351 21.73 -5.04 -18.37
N ASN A 352 20.86 -5.76 -19.09
CA ASN A 352 20.19 -6.98 -18.64
C ASN A 352 19.46 -6.81 -17.29
N THR A 353 18.94 -5.61 -17.04
CA THR A 353 18.17 -5.23 -15.85
C THR A 353 16.77 -4.80 -16.27
N TRP A 354 15.75 -5.34 -15.60
CA TRP A 354 14.35 -4.97 -15.76
C TRP A 354 13.80 -4.47 -14.42
N TYR A 355 12.84 -3.56 -14.49
CA TYR A 355 12.38 -2.81 -13.33
C TYR A 355 10.87 -2.97 -13.15
N THR A 356 10.43 -3.18 -11.91
CA THR A 356 9.03 -3.18 -11.51
C THR A 356 8.89 -2.47 -10.15
N GLY A 357 7.70 -2.47 -9.56
CA GLY A 357 7.42 -1.77 -8.31
C GLY A 357 6.68 -0.44 -8.52
N SER A 358 6.31 0.20 -7.42
CA SER A 358 5.33 1.31 -7.38
C SER A 358 5.73 2.57 -8.15
N ALA A 359 6.99 2.68 -8.55
CA ALA A 359 7.49 3.76 -9.41
C ALA A 359 7.10 3.61 -10.90
N PHE A 360 6.63 2.43 -11.34
CA PHE A 360 6.35 2.15 -12.76
C PHE A 360 4.87 2.11 -13.13
N VAL A 361 3.96 1.82 -12.18
CA VAL A 361 2.50 1.82 -12.45
C VAL A 361 1.65 2.45 -11.35
N GLY A 362 2.10 2.38 -10.09
CA GLY A 362 1.37 2.86 -8.91
C GLY A 362 1.48 1.90 -7.73
N SER A 363 0.96 2.30 -6.56
CA SER A 363 1.13 1.54 -5.30
C SER A 363 0.21 0.32 -5.14
N HIS A 364 -0.82 0.17 -5.98
CA HIS A 364 -1.80 -0.92 -5.86
C HIS A 364 -1.24 -2.26 -6.35
N ALA A 365 -1.14 -3.24 -5.46
CA ALA A 365 -0.38 -4.46 -5.71
C ALA A 365 -0.94 -5.36 -6.83
N ALA A 366 -2.26 -5.35 -7.07
CA ALA A 366 -2.86 -6.05 -8.21
C ALA A 366 -2.34 -5.51 -9.56
N LEU A 367 -2.17 -4.18 -9.68
CA LEU A 367 -1.59 -3.53 -10.86
C LEU A 367 -0.09 -3.89 -10.99
N LEU A 368 0.62 -3.95 -9.87
CA LEU A 368 2.04 -4.32 -9.84
C LEU A 368 2.29 -5.77 -10.29
N TRP A 369 1.43 -6.71 -9.89
CA TRP A 369 1.50 -8.09 -10.35
C TRP A 369 1.17 -8.19 -11.85
N ASN A 370 0.09 -7.53 -12.29
CA ASN A 370 -0.31 -7.48 -13.70
C ASN A 370 0.78 -6.88 -14.60
N PHE A 371 1.37 -5.75 -14.19
CA PHE A 371 2.50 -5.14 -14.90
C PHE A 371 3.71 -6.09 -14.95
N THR A 372 4.06 -6.72 -13.82
CA THR A 372 5.18 -7.67 -13.77
C THR A 372 4.93 -8.87 -14.69
N GLU A 373 3.71 -9.40 -14.75
CA GLU A 373 3.30 -10.46 -15.67
C GLU A 373 3.48 -10.05 -17.14
N THR A 374 3.06 -8.84 -17.54
CA THR A 374 3.31 -8.34 -18.92
C THR A 374 4.79 -8.11 -19.24
N LEU A 375 5.62 -7.91 -18.21
CA LEU A 375 7.07 -7.74 -18.34
C LEU A 375 7.81 -9.09 -18.43
N LEU A 376 7.30 -10.15 -17.78
CA LEU A 376 7.95 -11.47 -17.69
C LEU A 376 8.39 -12.06 -19.05
N PRO A 377 7.60 -12.02 -20.15
CA PRO A 377 8.06 -12.51 -21.46
C PRO A 377 9.35 -11.81 -21.94
N LYS A 378 9.44 -10.49 -21.75
CA LYS A 378 10.64 -9.68 -22.10
C LYS A 378 11.81 -9.98 -21.17
N VAL A 379 11.54 -10.38 -19.92
CA VAL A 379 12.56 -10.86 -18.98
C VAL A 379 13.04 -12.24 -19.39
N ILE A 380 12.19 -13.25 -19.58
CA ILE A 380 12.63 -14.64 -19.78
C ILE A 380 13.29 -14.87 -21.14
N GLY A 381 12.77 -14.26 -22.22
CA GLY A 381 13.27 -14.40 -23.59
C GLY A 381 12.39 -15.28 -24.47
#